data_AF-A0A239MB62-F1
#
_entry.id   AF-A0A239MB62-F1
#
_cell.length_a   1.000
_cell.length_b   1.000
_cell.length_c   1.000
_cell.angle_alpha   90.00
_cell.angle_beta   90.00
_cell.angle_gamma   90.00
#
_symmetry.space_group_name_H-M   'P 1'
#
loop_
_entity.id
_entity.type
_entity.pdbx_description
1 polymer ?
#
loop_
_entity_poly.entity_id
_entity_poly.type
_entity_poly.pdbx_seq_one_letter_code
_entity_poly.pdbx_strand_id
1 'polypeptide(L)'
;MRDVNVIDLQNELSTYLDFAKSGEVVVIHDDHLPVARLILFPPEMTGDDAALVASGVMTLPEKPFDIDELLSLPETTFIGNAGTQAILDERNEGW
;
A
#
# COMPACT_ATOMS: atom_id res chain seq x y z
N MET A 1 -20.41 3.58 -4.38
CA MET A 1 -20.04 5.01 -4.44
C MET A 1 -21.24 5.80 -3.98
N ARG A 2 -21.06 6.70 -3.01
CA ARG A 2 -22.17 7.42 -2.37
C ARG A 2 -21.85 8.91 -2.33
N ASP A 3 -22.79 9.74 -2.79
CA ASP A 3 -22.65 11.19 -2.80
C ASP A 3 -23.32 11.79 -1.57
N VAL A 4 -22.64 12.72 -0.90
CA VAL A 4 -23.14 13.40 0.31
C VAL A 4 -22.78 14.86 0.32
N ASN A 5 -23.65 15.67 0.89
CA ASN A 5 -23.36 17.08 1.16
C ASN A 5 -22.45 17.22 2.39
N VAL A 6 -21.61 18.26 2.40
CA VAL A 6 -20.79 18.64 3.56
C VAL A 6 -21.61 18.77 4.84
N ILE A 7 -22.84 19.30 4.77
CA ILE A 7 -23.70 19.49 5.94
C ILE A 7 -24.11 18.14 6.54
N ASP A 8 -24.54 17.20 5.70
CA ASP A 8 -24.95 15.86 6.14
C ASP A 8 -23.75 15.08 6.70
N LEU A 9 -22.58 15.23 6.07
CA LEU A 9 -21.34 14.62 6.54
C LEU A 9 -20.94 15.12 7.94
N GLN A 10 -21.09 16.42 8.22
CA GLN A 10 -20.76 16.97 9.55
C GLN A 10 -21.67 16.42 10.65
N ASN A 11 -22.96 16.21 10.35
CA ASN A 11 -23.93 15.73 11.32
C ASN A 11 -23.81 14.21 11.58
N GLU A 12 -23.42 13.43 10.57
CA GLU A 12 -23.39 11.96 10.64
C GLU A 12 -22.03 11.36 10.29
N LEU A 13 -20.93 12.06 10.62
CA LEU A 13 -19.56 11.66 10.27
C LEU A 13 -19.26 10.18 10.59
N SER A 14 -19.66 9.71 11.77
CA SER A 14 -19.44 8.33 12.21
C SER A 14 -20.05 7.31 11.25
N THR A 15 -21.27 7.57 10.76
CA THR A 15 -21.96 6.71 9.81
C THR A 15 -21.20 6.62 8.49
N TYR A 16 -20.71 7.77 7.99
CA TYR A 16 -19.95 7.83 6.74
C TYR A 16 -18.56 7.21 6.87
N LEU A 17 -17.93 7.29 8.04
CA LEU A 17 -16.70 6.56 8.33
C LEU A 17 -16.91 5.04 8.31
N ASP A 18 -18.05 4.55 8.78
CA ASP A 18 -18.36 3.12 8.73
C ASP A 18 -18.61 2.64 7.30
N PHE A 19 -19.22 3.46 6.43
CA PHE A 19 -19.29 3.17 4.98
C PHE A 19 -17.91 3.14 4.32
N ALA A 20 -17.01 4.06 4.69
CA ALA A 20 -15.63 4.01 4.20
C ALA A 20 -14.94 2.71 4.65
N LYS A 21 -15.07 2.32 5.94
CA LYS A 21 -14.53 1.07 6.47
C LYS A 21 -15.09 -0.19 5.80
N SER A 22 -16.34 -0.16 5.34
CA SER A 22 -16.93 -1.26 4.56
C SER A 22 -16.45 -1.31 3.10
N GLY A 23 -15.55 -0.40 2.70
CA GLY A 23 -14.96 -0.35 1.36
C GLY A 23 -15.74 0.52 0.37
N GLU A 24 -16.71 1.32 0.82
CA GLU A 24 -17.41 2.25 -0.06
C GLU A 24 -16.64 3.57 -0.20
N VAL A 25 -16.57 4.09 -1.42
CA VAL A 25 -16.08 5.45 -1.68
C VAL A 25 -17.22 6.44 -1.48
N VAL A 26 -17.02 7.39 -0.57
CA VAL A 26 -17.99 8.46 -0.28
C VAL A 26 -17.47 9.77 -0.87
N VAL A 27 -18.22 10.37 -1.80
CA VAL A 27 -17.86 11.63 -2.48
C VAL A 27 -18.60 12.78 -1.81
N ILE A 28 -17.84 13.77 -1.36
CA ILE A 28 -18.31 14.89 -0.58
C ILE A 28 -18.53 16.07 -1.52
N HIS A 29 -19.73 16.64 -1.48
CA HIS A 29 -20.17 17.76 -2.29
C HIS A 29 -20.40 19.00 -1.43
N ASP A 30 -19.89 20.14 -1.88
CA ASP A 30 -20.21 21.45 -1.34
C ASP A 30 -21.05 22.19 -2.41
N ASP A 31 -22.31 22.52 -2.07
CA ASP A 31 -23.25 23.16 -3.00
C ASP A 31 -23.28 22.56 -4.43
N HIS A 32 -23.31 21.22 -4.52
CA HIS A 32 -23.29 20.40 -5.76
C HIS A 32 -21.93 20.30 -6.48
N LEU A 33 -20.87 20.84 -5.91
CA LEU A 33 -19.51 20.70 -6.41
C LEU A 33 -18.79 19.58 -5.65
N PRO A 34 -18.25 18.55 -6.32
CA PRO A 34 -17.45 17.53 -5.65
C PRO A 34 -16.13 18.13 -5.17
N VAL A 35 -15.92 18.17 -3.86
CA VAL A 35 -14.76 18.81 -3.21
C VAL A 35 -13.78 17.81 -2.61
N ALA A 36 -14.26 16.64 -2.16
CA ALA A 36 -13.42 15.65 -1.50
C ALA A 36 -13.96 14.22 -1.65
N ARG A 37 -13.11 13.23 -1.34
CA ARG A 37 -13.48 11.82 -1.23
C ARG A 37 -13.01 11.24 0.09
N LEU A 38 -13.88 10.47 0.72
CA LEU A 38 -13.58 9.66 1.90
C LEU A 38 -13.42 8.21 1.44
N ILE A 39 -12.25 7.65 1.71
CA ILE A 39 -11.89 6.26 1.40
C ILE A 39 -11.24 5.63 2.63
N LEU A 40 -11.36 4.31 2.79
CA LEU A 40 -10.59 3.61 3.80
C LEU A 40 -9.11 3.83 3.55
N PHE A 41 -8.40 4.25 4.59
CA PHE A 41 -6.95 4.28 4.58
C PHE A 41 -6.44 2.86 4.83
N PRO A 42 -5.73 2.23 3.87
CA PRO A 42 -5.17 0.91 4.11
C PRO A 42 -4.12 1.03 5.22
N PRO A 43 -4.15 0.16 6.25
CA PRO A 43 -3.31 0.27 7.44
C PRO A 43 -1.80 0.15 7.15
N GLU A 44 -1.43 -0.35 5.97
CA GLU A 44 -0.03 -0.58 5.58
C GLU A 44 0.58 0.51 4.68
N MET A 45 -0.15 1.60 4.41
CA MET A 45 0.40 2.73 3.65
C MET A 45 0.40 3.99 4.48
N THR A 46 1.56 4.60 4.62
CA THR A 46 1.67 6.01 5.03
C THR A 46 1.38 6.92 3.83
N GLY A 47 1.13 8.21 4.09
CA GLY A 47 0.91 9.19 3.02
C GLY A 47 2.09 9.31 2.04
N ASP A 48 3.31 9.09 2.53
CA ASP A 48 4.53 9.13 1.72
C ASP A 48 4.61 7.90 0.80
N ASP A 49 4.24 6.72 1.30
CA ASP A 49 4.19 5.49 0.50
C ASP A 49 3.21 5.63 -0.67
N ALA A 50 2.07 6.29 -0.46
CA ALA A 50 1.11 6.56 -1.52
C ALA A 50 1.68 7.45 -2.63
N ALA A 51 2.47 8.46 -2.28
CA ALA A 51 3.15 9.32 -3.24
C ALA A 51 4.24 8.58 -4.02
N LEU A 52 4.95 7.66 -3.37
CA LEU A 52 5.96 6.81 -4.00
C LEU A 52 5.34 5.80 -4.97
N VAL A 53 4.20 5.21 -4.63
CA VAL A 53 3.45 4.34 -5.54
C VAL A 53 2.92 5.12 -6.72
N ALA A 54 2.35 6.31 -6.50
CA ALA A 54 1.83 7.16 -7.57
C ALA A 54 2.93 7.67 -8.53
N SER A 55 4.15 7.89 -8.03
CA SER A 55 5.31 8.27 -8.87
C SER A 55 5.98 7.08 -9.55
N GLY A 56 5.54 5.85 -9.29
CA GLY A 56 6.10 4.62 -9.85
C GLY A 56 7.46 4.22 -9.25
N VAL A 57 7.87 4.87 -8.15
CA VAL A 57 9.10 4.52 -7.41
C VAL A 57 8.88 3.26 -6.58
N MET A 58 7.64 3.01 -6.14
CA MET A 58 7.26 1.86 -5.33
C MET A 58 6.11 1.08 -6.01
N THR A 59 6.10 -0.23 -5.82
CA THR A 59 5.01 -1.11 -6.28
C THR A 59 4.26 -1.63 -5.06
N LEU A 60 2.94 -1.51 -5.07
CA LEU A 60 2.11 -2.06 -4.00
C LEU A 60 2.13 -3.60 -4.07
N PRO A 61 2.34 -4.31 -2.95
CA PRO A 61 2.28 -5.76 -2.95
C PRO A 61 0.84 -6.23 -3.25
N GLU A 62 0.71 -7.26 -4.09
CA GLU A 62 -0.60 -7.85 -4.44
C GLU A 62 -1.21 -8.63 -3.27
N LYS A 63 -0.38 -9.07 -2.33
CA LYS A 63 -0.77 -9.87 -1.16
C LYS A 63 0.03 -9.42 0.06
N PRO A 64 -0.53 -9.57 1.28
CA PRO A 64 0.23 -9.37 2.51
C PRO A 64 1.50 -10.22 2.50
N PHE A 65 2.60 -9.67 3.00
CA PHE A 65 3.86 -10.38 3.08
C PHE A 65 3.84 -11.37 4.26
N ASP A 66 4.05 -12.65 3.98
CA ASP A 66 4.09 -13.71 4.98
C ASP A 66 5.54 -14.06 5.33
N ILE A 67 5.96 -13.68 6.54
CA ILE A 67 7.31 -13.93 7.06
C ILE A 67 7.53 -15.42 7.32
N ASP A 68 6.51 -16.13 7.81
CA ASP A 68 6.63 -17.54 8.16
C ASP A 68 6.75 -18.39 6.89
N GLU A 69 6.03 -18.03 5.83
CA GLU A 69 6.18 -18.64 4.50
C GLU A 69 7.60 -18.43 3.95
N LEU A 70 8.14 -17.21 4.01
CA LEU A 70 9.49 -16.90 3.55
C LEU A 70 10.55 -17.72 4.28
N LEU A 71 10.48 -17.78 5.61
CA LEU A 71 11.46 -18.51 6.43
C LEU A 71 11.33 -20.03 6.28
N SER A 72 10.19 -20.52 5.79
CA SER A 72 9.96 -21.94 5.51
C SER A 72 10.45 -22.36 4.12
N LEU A 73 10.83 -21.42 3.25
CA LEU A 73 11.40 -21.76 1.95
C LEU A 73 12.71 -22.53 2.12
N PRO A 74 12.95 -23.56 1.29
CA PRO A 74 14.20 -24.31 1.36
C PRO A 74 15.38 -23.40 1.04
N GLU A 75 16.43 -23.48 1.85
CA GLU A 75 17.67 -22.76 1.57
C GLU A 75 18.25 -23.18 0.23
N THR A 76 18.69 -22.20 -0.56
CA THR A 76 19.42 -22.52 -1.79
C THR A 76 20.73 -23.20 -1.42
N THR A 77 20.86 -24.46 -1.80
CA THR A 77 22.09 -25.23 -1.55
C THR A 77 23.02 -25.09 -2.75
N PHE A 78 24.22 -24.56 -2.53
CA PHE A 78 25.27 -24.50 -3.54
C PHE A 78 26.32 -25.57 -3.27
N ILE A 79 26.87 -26.19 -4.31
CA ILE A 79 27.99 -27.13 -4.18
C ILE A 79 29.29 -26.32 -4.06
N GLY A 80 30.06 -26.56 -3.00
CA GLY A 80 31.37 -25.95 -2.82
C GLY A 80 31.32 -24.46 -2.49
N ASN A 81 32.21 -23.67 -3.10
CA ASN A 81 32.39 -22.24 -2.79
C ASN A 81 31.81 -21.30 -3.88
N ALA A 82 30.93 -21.80 -4.74
CA ALA A 82 30.38 -21.05 -5.87
C ALA A 82 29.67 -19.75 -5.43
N GLY A 83 28.88 -19.80 -4.36
CA GLY A 83 28.23 -18.61 -3.81
C GLY A 83 29.22 -17.57 -3.28
N THR A 84 30.31 -18.02 -2.65
CA THR A 84 31.38 -17.12 -2.18
C THR A 84 32.15 -16.49 -3.33
N GLN A 85 32.42 -17.24 -4.40
CA GLN A 85 33.10 -16.70 -5.59
C GLN A 85 32.24 -15.65 -6.30
N ALA A 86 30.93 -15.90 -6.47
CA ALA A 86 30.03 -14.91 -7.07
C ALA A 86 30.04 -13.56 -6.34
N ILE A 87 30.07 -13.57 -5.00
CA ILE A 87 30.14 -12.34 -4.18
C ILE A 87 31.51 -11.66 -4.33
N LEU A 88 32.60 -12.43 -4.44
CA LEU A 88 33.94 -11.89 -4.66
C LEU A 88 34.09 -11.28 -6.05
N ASP A 89 33.49 -11.90 -7.07
CA ASP A 89 33.48 -11.43 -8.44
C ASP A 89 32.68 -10.12 -8.56
N GLU A 90 31.46 -10.06 -8.01
CA GLU A 90 30.66 -8.82 -7.93
C GLU A 90 31.44 -7.69 -7.25
N ARG A 91 32.14 -7.99 -6.15
CA ARG A 91 32.97 -6.99 -5.45
C ARG A 91 34.13 -6.50 -6.32
N ASN A 92 34.71 -7.36 -7.15
CA ASN A 92 35.81 -7.01 -8.06
C ASN A 92 35.33 -6.26 -9.31
N GLU A 93 34.04 -6.33 -9.65
CA GLU A 93 33.46 -5.60 -10.79
C GLU A 93 33.46 -4.08 -10.61
N GLY A 94 33.62 -3.58 -9.37
CA GLY A 94 33.92 -2.17 -9.09
C GLY A 94 32.87 -1.20 -9.63
N TRP A 95 31.81 -0.99 -8.86
CA TRP A 95 30.78 0.00 -9.17
C TRP A 95 31.28 1.43 -8.93
#